data_AF-A0A2R9SN53-F1
#
_entry.id   AF-A0A2R9SN53-F1
#
_cell.length_a   1.000
_cell.length_b   1.000
_cell.length_c   1.000
_cell.angle_alpha   90.00
_cell.angle_beta   90.00
_cell.angle_gamma   90.00
#
_symmetry.space_group_name_H-M   'P 1'
#
loop_
_entity.id
_entity.type
_entity.pdbx_description
1 polymer ?
#
loop_
_entity_poly.entity_id
_entity_poly.type
_entity_poly.pdbx_seq_one_letter_code
_entity_poly.pdbx_strand_id
1 'polypeptide(L)'
;MKQKKFENSILLAYFDSDDNDLIMTIFEENRRSMVPVAQSEQTVINNTTYSFYPWKSKQRGWVLRWVKGDVYFEMSSFTLNVDEMITIAETITKQVKE
;
A
#
# COMPACT_ATOMS: atom_id res chain seq x y z
N MET A 1 -18.04 -14.09 24.70
CA MET A 1 -17.16 -14.37 23.54
C MET A 1 -17.00 -13.09 22.74
N LYS A 2 -15.78 -12.55 22.59
CA LYS A 2 -15.55 -11.43 21.65
C LYS A 2 -15.70 -12.00 20.24
N GLN A 3 -16.67 -11.47 19.49
CA GLN A 3 -16.88 -11.79 18.09
C GLN A 3 -15.56 -11.47 17.36
N LYS A 4 -14.92 -12.48 16.74
CA LYS A 4 -13.82 -12.25 15.81
C LYS A 4 -14.40 -11.39 14.68
N LYS A 5 -14.09 -10.09 14.65
CA LYS A 5 -14.38 -9.26 13.47
C LYS A 5 -13.65 -9.92 12.30
N PHE A 6 -14.38 -10.27 11.26
CA PHE A 6 -13.79 -10.74 10.02
C PHE A 6 -12.85 -9.65 9.51
N GLU A 7 -11.59 -10.01 9.30
CA GLU A 7 -10.60 -9.15 8.68
C GLU A 7 -10.95 -9.10 7.19
N ASN A 8 -11.68 -8.07 6.76
CA ASN A 8 -11.89 -7.83 5.34
C ASN A 8 -10.57 -7.30 4.77
N SER A 9 -10.09 -7.96 3.72
CA SER A 9 -8.96 -7.53 2.91
C SER A 9 -9.41 -7.45 1.46
N ILE A 10 -9.12 -6.33 0.81
CA ILE A 10 -9.34 -6.16 -0.63
C ILE A 10 -7.96 -6.11 -1.29
N LEU A 11 -7.78 -6.89 -2.34
CA LEU A 11 -6.60 -6.87 -3.20
C LEU A 11 -7.00 -6.40 -4.59
N LEU A 12 -6.37 -5.33 -5.05
CA LEU A 12 -6.32 -4.98 -6.47
C LEU A 12 -4.94 -5.37 -7.01
N ALA A 13 -4.91 -6.19 -8.05
CA ALA A 13 -3.67 -6.59 -8.74
C ALA A 13 -3.74 -6.16 -10.21
N TYR A 14 -2.72 -5.44 -10.65
CA TYR A 14 -2.55 -5.00 -12.04
C TYR A 14 -1.44 -5.83 -12.69
N PHE A 15 -1.76 -6.44 -13.82
CA PHE A 15 -0.87 -7.30 -14.58
C PHE A 15 -0.61 -6.69 -15.95
N ASP A 16 0.59 -6.92 -16.49
CA ASP A 16 0.86 -6.71 -17.90
C ASP A 16 0.07 -7.75 -18.73
N SER A 17 -0.68 -7.30 -19.74
CA SER A 17 -1.51 -8.19 -20.55
C SER A 17 -0.68 -9.12 -21.44
N ASP A 18 0.53 -8.70 -21.80
CA ASP A 18 1.33 -9.40 -22.81
C ASP A 18 2.13 -10.54 -22.17
N ASP A 19 2.71 -10.29 -20.98
CA ASP A 19 3.59 -11.24 -20.28
C ASP A 19 2.94 -11.88 -19.04
N ASN A 20 1.74 -11.44 -18.63
CA ASN A 20 1.11 -11.77 -17.32
C ASN A 20 1.98 -11.43 -16.10
N ASP A 21 2.94 -10.52 -16.28
CA ASP A 21 3.80 -10.07 -15.20
C ASP A 21 3.04 -9.16 -14.25
N LEU A 22 3.18 -9.40 -12.94
CA LEU A 22 2.58 -8.57 -11.91
C LEU A 22 3.29 -7.21 -11.88
N ILE A 23 2.55 -6.14 -12.16
CA ILE A 23 3.08 -4.76 -12.16
C ILE A 23 2.92 -4.12 -10.79
N MET A 24 1.73 -4.26 -10.20
CA MET A 24 1.40 -3.61 -8.93
C MET A 24 0.29 -4.36 -8.18
N THR A 25 0.38 -4.36 -6.86
CA THR A 25 -0.71 -4.73 -5.96
C THR A 25 -1.05 -3.60 -5.03
N ILE A 26 -2.33 -3.48 -4.66
CA ILE A 26 -2.81 -2.64 -3.56
C ILE A 26 -3.65 -3.49 -2.64
N PHE A 27 -3.26 -3.53 -1.38
CA PHE A 27 -4.00 -4.15 -0.29
C PHE A 27 -4.68 -3.08 0.56
N GLU A 28 -5.95 -3.30 0.88
CA GLU A 28 -6.71 -2.55 1.87
C GLU A 28 -7.12 -3.50 2.99
N GLU A 29 -6.75 -3.18 4.23
CA GLU A 29 -7.03 -4.02 5.40
C GLU A 29 -7.59 -3.19 6.56
N ASN A 30 -8.57 -3.74 7.28
CA ASN A 30 -9.14 -3.13 8.49
C ASN A 30 -8.23 -3.30 9.74
N ARG A 31 -6.93 -3.56 9.55
CA ARG A 31 -5.95 -3.74 10.61
C ARG A 31 -4.58 -3.28 10.13
N ARG A 32 -3.83 -2.58 10.99
CA ARG A 32 -2.44 -2.23 10.71
C ARG A 32 -1.58 -3.49 10.56
N SER A 33 -0.82 -3.57 9.46
CA SER A 33 0.14 -4.66 9.22
C SER A 33 1.08 -4.84 10.42
N MET A 34 1.33 -6.11 10.77
CA MET A 34 2.18 -6.50 11.90
C MET A 34 3.68 -6.31 11.62
N VAL A 35 4.08 -5.94 10.40
CA VAL A 35 5.49 -5.82 10.02
C VAL A 35 6.05 -4.48 10.49
N PRO A 36 7.00 -4.45 11.45
CA PRO A 36 7.57 -3.22 11.95
C PRO A 36 8.31 -2.46 10.86
N VAL A 37 8.05 -1.16 10.78
CA VAL A 37 8.58 -0.21 9.80
C VAL A 37 10.01 0.24 10.19
N ALA A 38 10.85 -0.67 10.66
CA ALA A 38 12.13 -0.29 11.27
C ALA A 38 13.17 0.27 10.26
N GLN A 39 12.90 0.19 8.96
CA GLN A 39 13.81 0.58 7.89
C GLN A 39 13.12 1.33 6.72
N SER A 40 11.93 1.91 6.94
CA SER A 40 11.31 2.71 5.87
C SER A 40 11.74 4.17 5.95
N GLU A 41 11.85 4.78 4.78
CA GLU A 41 11.78 6.22 4.64
C GLU A 41 10.32 6.68 4.84
N GLN A 42 10.12 7.95 5.16
CA GLN A 42 8.81 8.52 5.42
C GLN A 42 8.65 9.91 4.81
N THR A 43 7.43 10.20 4.36
CA THR A 43 7.01 11.56 3.99
C THR A 43 5.60 11.82 4.51
N VAL A 44 5.24 13.09 4.67
CA VAL A 44 3.92 13.53 5.13
C VAL A 44 3.31 14.46 4.10
N ILE A 45 2.14 14.09 3.58
CA ILE A 45 1.39 14.86 2.59
C ILE A 45 -0.07 14.88 3.04
N ASN A 46 -0.71 16.05 3.06
CA ASN A 46 -2.11 16.21 3.47
C ASN A 46 -2.46 15.52 4.81
N ASN A 47 -1.56 15.65 5.80
CA ASN A 47 -1.67 15.01 7.12
C ASN A 47 -1.72 13.47 7.10
N THR A 48 -1.31 12.85 5.99
CA THR A 48 -1.14 11.41 5.85
C THR A 48 0.35 11.08 5.85
N THR A 49 0.77 10.18 6.74
CA THR A 49 2.14 9.66 6.74
C THR A 49 2.24 8.49 5.79
N TYR A 50 3.12 8.63 4.81
CA TYR A 50 3.49 7.61 3.85
C TYR A 50 4.84 7.02 4.23
N SER A 51 4.89 5.70 4.39
CA SER A 51 6.10 4.95 4.70
C SER A 51 6.50 4.10 3.51
N PHE A 52 7.73 4.22 3.03
CA PHE A 52 8.16 3.49 1.84
C PHE A 52 9.58 2.94 1.95
N TYR A 53 9.82 1.85 1.25
CA TYR A 53 11.12 1.19 1.22
C TYR A 53 11.28 0.38 -0.08
N PRO A 54 12.51 0.16 -0.56
CA PRO A 54 12.73 -0.60 -1.78
C PRO A 54 12.26 -2.05 -1.59
N TRP A 55 11.65 -2.61 -2.65
CA TRP A 55 11.27 -4.01 -2.64
C TRP A 55 12.52 -4.89 -2.49
N LYS A 56 12.45 -5.95 -1.66
CA LYS A 56 13.64 -6.79 -1.35
C LYS A 56 14.10 -7.70 -2.50
N SER A 57 13.39 -7.73 -3.64
CA SER A 57 13.78 -8.53 -4.80
C SER A 57 14.84 -7.83 -5.65
N LYS A 58 15.43 -8.55 -6.63
CA LYS A 58 16.41 -7.98 -7.58
C LYS A 58 15.79 -7.03 -8.63
N GLN A 59 14.47 -6.91 -8.68
CA GLN A 59 13.76 -5.99 -9.57
C GLN A 59 13.65 -4.59 -8.94
N ARG A 60 13.65 -3.56 -9.78
CA ARG A 60 13.27 -2.19 -9.38
C ARG A 60 11.89 -2.25 -8.72
N GLY A 61 11.61 -1.37 -7.76
CA GLY A 61 10.30 -1.31 -7.14
C GLY A 61 10.31 -0.87 -5.68
N TRP A 62 9.13 -0.55 -5.19
CA TRP A 62 8.93 0.00 -3.85
C TRP A 62 7.70 -0.62 -3.19
N VAL A 63 7.74 -0.63 -1.87
CA VAL A 63 6.55 -0.76 -1.03
C VAL A 63 6.20 0.62 -0.53
N LEU A 64 4.93 0.97 -0.60
CA LEU A 64 4.34 2.16 0.00
C LEU A 64 3.24 1.73 0.97
N ARG A 65 3.23 2.31 2.18
CA ARG A 65 2.25 2.01 3.22
C ARG A 65 1.69 3.30 3.79
N TRP A 66 0.39 3.34 4.02
CA TRP A 66 -0.26 4.46 4.69
C TRP A 66 -1.49 4.00 5.46
N VAL A 67 -2.03 4.91 6.28
CA VAL A 67 -3.23 4.66 7.09
C VAL A 67 -4.17 5.84 6.91
N LYS A 68 -5.45 5.56 6.70
CA LYS A 68 -6.54 6.55 6.69
C LYS A 68 -7.65 6.07 7.63
N GLY A 69 -7.84 6.79 8.74
CA GLY A 69 -8.73 6.34 9.81
C GLY A 69 -8.26 5.00 10.40
N ASP A 70 -9.14 4.00 10.36
CA ASP A 70 -8.86 2.63 10.79
C ASP A 70 -8.40 1.70 9.66
N VAL A 71 -8.29 2.22 8.44
CA VAL A 71 -7.94 1.44 7.25
C VAL A 71 -6.44 1.56 6.96
N TYR A 72 -5.80 0.41 6.84
CA TYR A 72 -4.41 0.28 6.45
C TYR A 72 -4.32 -0.05 4.95
N PHE A 73 -3.37 0.60 4.28
CA PHE A 73 -3.09 0.34 2.89
C PHE A 73 -1.63 -0.05 2.69
N GLU A 74 -1.41 -1.01 1.79
CA GLU A 74 -0.08 -1.36 1.28
C GLU A 74 -0.13 -1.45 -0.24
N MET A 75 0.73 -0.69 -0.90
CA MET A 75 0.95 -0.79 -2.33
C MET A 75 2.35 -1.30 -2.60
N SER A 76 2.46 -2.25 -3.50
CA SER A 76 3.74 -2.80 -3.94
C SER A 76 3.80 -2.71 -5.45
N SER A 77 4.89 -2.15 -6.00
CA SER A 77 5.08 -2.06 -7.44
C SER A 77 6.50 -2.41 -7.84
N PHE A 78 6.63 -3.06 -9.00
CA PHE A 78 7.90 -3.43 -9.62
C PHE A 78 8.38 -2.39 -10.67
N THR A 79 7.55 -1.39 -10.98
CA THR A 79 7.83 -0.45 -12.07
C THR A 79 7.74 1.01 -11.62
N LEU A 80 6.80 1.33 -10.72
CA LEU A 80 6.55 2.68 -10.27
C LEU A 80 7.62 3.17 -9.30
N ASN A 81 7.88 4.48 -9.33
CA ASN A 81 8.65 5.16 -8.31
C ASN A 81 7.76 5.64 -7.14
N VAL A 82 8.38 6.13 -6.07
CA VAL A 82 7.67 6.54 -4.84
C VAL A 82 6.65 7.65 -5.09
N ASP A 83 6.98 8.67 -5.88
CA ASP A 83 6.10 9.81 -6.14
C ASP A 83 4.85 9.40 -6.95
N GLU A 84 5.03 8.50 -7.92
CA GLU A 84 3.93 7.90 -8.70
C GLU A 84 3.01 7.08 -7.79
N MET A 85 3.58 6.24 -6.92
CA MET A 85 2.81 5.45 -5.96
C MET A 85 2.04 6.34 -4.97
N ILE A 86 2.66 7.41 -4.47
CA ILE A 86 2.01 8.40 -3.59
C ILE A 86 0.84 9.07 -4.31
N THR A 87 0.99 9.41 -5.59
CA THR A 87 -0.09 10.03 -6.39
C THR A 87 -1.31 9.11 -6.48
N ILE A 88 -1.09 7.81 -6.68
CA ILE A 88 -2.16 6.79 -6.67
C ILE A 88 -2.75 6.66 -5.25
N ALA A 89 -1.91 6.61 -4.22
CA ALA A 89 -2.34 6.49 -2.82
C ALA A 89 -3.21 7.67 -2.38
N GLU A 90 -2.87 8.90 -2.75
CA GLU A 90 -3.69 10.11 -2.53
C GLU A 90 -5.04 10.02 -3.25
N THR A 91 -5.08 9.42 -4.43
CA THR A 91 -6.32 9.23 -5.20
C THR A 91 -7.27 8.26 -4.49
N ILE A 92 -6.74 7.15 -3.98
CA ILE A 92 -7.50 6.15 -3.21
C ILE A 92 -7.96 6.75 -1.88
N THR A 93 -7.04 7.41 -1.16
CA THR A 93 -7.30 8.00 0.16
C THR A 93 -8.45 9.00 0.15
N LYS A 94 -8.62 9.75 -0.95
CA LYS A 94 -9.76 10.68 -1.13
C LYS A 94 -11.11 9.99 -1.26
N GLN A 95 -11.15 8.72 -1.65
CA GLN A 95 -12.40 7.96 -1.83
C GLN A 95 -12.84 7.22 -0.56
N VAL A 96 -11.91 6.98 0.37
CA VAL A 96 -12.18 6.34 1.66
C VAL A 96 -12.86 7.36 2.58
N LYS A 97 -14.09 7.05 3.00
CA LYS A 97 -14.84 7.88 3.96
C LYS A 97 -14.40 7.56 5.38
N GLU A 98 -14.24 8.60 6.20
CA GLU A 98 -14.03 8.49 7.66
C GLU A 98 -15.31 8.06 8.38
#